data_AF-A0A1Z5JDI2-F1
#
_entry.id   AF-A0A1Z5JDI2-F1
#
_cell.length_a   1.000
_cell.length_b   1.000
_cell.length_c   1.000
_cell.angle_alpha   90.00
_cell.angle_beta   90.00
_cell.angle_gamma   90.00
#
_symmetry.space_group_name_H-M   'P 1'
#
loop_
_entity.id
_entity.type
_entity.pdbx_description
1 polymer ?
#
loop_
_entity_poly.entity_id
_entity_poly.type
_entity_poly.pdbx_seq_one_letter_code
_entity_poly.pdbx_strand_id
1 'polypeptide(L)'
;MAENDRQLFSLSQETLEVPLYEPTFNWANAMTIDLDIAKMSELMAKGTFDDFMKAKQVYEFGAFAWPYAEMQIDGGSPVEVKKGTPVTGYTMLNDPVHGYVLEHVKPRQGKFKIEYDIDSLSKQSATSQCSVGGNPNPNFRNCFTEKGAIRVDGIKEPLHYEYNKEVDNRNFRTIQRLSTLAGSKMKMCANCQYFHDFKKANDYFQLPSYADAWITAALTGTAVEIPEGGRGGADFSTFSFSSRAHAVEYAASYMAVTQFVLREMEEAFYTCQADCDNGTKCFETALHHVDTAVAFYTGSLVHTKGEDKGILLYSLANRMCTKFKTCGKNGNSNYGTSVVNKQIFEEFHKSQQAALHDQCPTVRQAKEAIAHKINVPLIQATLEAAYKRDSITGKDSSQEEEEEAIGATLAATVEPLVAACNQADSQLIHDNLKTGADSTSFLDVKRALERNYKCMGVTCEMIGALHNSRTGKPYPGAEACVTPSEMKEKLKTHLPWASITFVLLVIFSWWSYKKMQAKWNERKRRLKRIDEMNDLSDSDDEDEHMIFT
;
A
#
# COMPACT_ATOMS: atom_id res chain seq x y z
N MET A 1 41.70 21.25 -7.19
CA MET A 1 40.89 20.20 -7.84
C MET A 1 39.82 19.60 -6.91
N ALA A 2 39.93 19.67 -5.58
CA ALA A 2 38.91 19.13 -4.66
C ALA A 2 37.78 20.12 -4.27
N GLU A 3 37.71 21.31 -4.89
CA GLU A 3 36.79 22.39 -4.49
C GLU A 3 35.78 22.75 -5.60
N ASN A 4 36.07 22.39 -6.87
CA ASN A 4 35.15 22.59 -8.00
C ASN A 4 34.09 21.49 -8.14
N ASP A 5 34.36 20.27 -7.63
CA ASP A 5 33.39 19.16 -7.73
C ASP A 5 32.21 19.29 -6.75
N ARG A 6 32.32 20.15 -5.71
CA ARG A 6 31.19 20.50 -4.83
C ARG A 6 30.20 21.48 -5.45
N GLN A 7 30.62 22.29 -6.44
CA GLN A 7 29.75 23.29 -7.06
C GLN A 7 28.92 22.74 -8.23
N LEU A 8 29.28 21.59 -8.80
CA LEU A 8 28.47 20.93 -9.84
C LEU A 8 27.27 20.16 -9.27
N PHE A 9 27.27 19.85 -7.97
CA PHE A 9 26.13 19.23 -7.28
C PHE A 9 25.04 20.21 -6.82
N SER A 10 25.27 21.53 -6.92
CA SER A 10 24.33 22.54 -6.39
C SER A 10 23.48 23.25 -7.44
N LEU A 11 23.43 22.78 -8.69
CA LEU A 11 22.68 23.43 -9.78
C LEU A 11 21.74 22.47 -10.51
N SER A 12 20.79 21.90 -9.78
CA SER A 12 19.55 21.33 -10.36
C SER A 12 18.32 21.45 -9.44
N GLN A 13 18.30 22.40 -8.50
CA GLN A 13 17.20 22.60 -7.54
C GLN A 13 16.00 23.39 -8.09
N GLU A 14 15.49 23.01 -9.26
CA GLU A 14 14.14 23.41 -9.69
C GLU A 14 13.39 22.20 -10.27
N THR A 15 13.18 21.17 -9.45
CA THR A 15 12.30 20.04 -9.79
C THR A 15 11.70 19.41 -8.53
N LEU A 16 10.36 19.43 -8.46
CA LEU A 16 9.43 18.66 -7.61
C LEU A 16 9.92 18.26 -6.19
N GLU A 17 9.20 18.74 -5.18
CA GLU A 17 9.30 18.37 -3.77
C GLU A 17 9.01 16.87 -3.53
N VAL A 18 10.00 16.00 -3.77
CA VAL A 18 10.29 14.86 -2.86
C VAL A 18 11.47 15.31 -1.99
N PRO A 19 11.32 16.30 -1.09
CA PRO A 19 12.45 16.76 -0.31
C PRO A 19 12.70 15.74 0.81
N LEU A 20 13.96 15.63 1.24
CA LEU A 20 14.45 15.06 2.52
C LEU A 20 15.25 13.75 2.46
N TYR A 21 15.50 13.14 1.30
CA TYR A 21 16.39 11.97 1.25
C TYR A 21 17.41 12.04 0.12
N GLU A 22 18.67 12.27 0.50
CA GLU A 22 19.83 12.10 -0.39
C GLU A 22 20.36 10.69 -0.20
N PRO A 23 20.34 9.82 -1.22
CA PRO A 23 20.84 8.46 -1.11
C PRO A 23 22.36 8.47 -0.92
N THR A 24 22.87 7.50 -0.15
CA THR A 24 24.31 7.31 0.06
C THR A 24 24.97 6.46 -1.03
N PHE A 25 24.19 5.62 -1.73
CA PHE A 25 24.64 4.77 -2.83
C PHE A 25 23.80 5.00 -4.09
N ASN A 26 24.29 4.50 -5.24
CA ASN A 26 23.47 4.43 -6.44
C ASN A 26 22.32 3.43 -6.22
N TRP A 27 21.15 3.97 -5.90
CA TRP A 27 19.88 3.25 -5.72
C TRP A 27 19.01 3.20 -6.98
N ALA A 28 19.54 3.63 -8.14
CA ALA A 28 18.78 3.73 -9.38
C ALA A 28 18.16 2.40 -9.80
N ASN A 29 18.94 1.32 -9.74
CA ASN A 29 18.47 -0.04 -10.00
C ASN A 29 17.36 -0.51 -9.04
N ALA A 30 17.33 0.04 -7.82
CA ALA A 30 16.30 -0.27 -6.83
C ALA A 30 14.98 0.42 -7.13
N MET A 31 15.05 1.65 -7.61
CA MET A 31 13.86 2.44 -7.93
C MET A 31 13.07 1.88 -9.11
N THR A 32 13.71 1.15 -10.04
CA THR A 32 13.08 0.69 -11.29
C THR A 32 12.22 -0.57 -11.14
N ILE A 33 12.05 -1.13 -9.94
CA ILE A 33 11.11 -2.24 -9.71
C ILE A 33 9.66 -1.87 -10.07
N ASP A 34 9.31 -0.59 -9.96
CA ASP A 34 8.01 -0.10 -10.39
C ASP A 34 7.81 -0.11 -11.91
N LEU A 35 8.89 -0.11 -12.70
CA LEU A 35 8.80 -0.26 -14.14
C LEU A 35 8.44 -1.68 -14.54
N ASP A 36 8.87 -2.69 -13.78
CA ASP A 36 8.44 -4.08 -13.97
C ASP A 36 6.92 -4.20 -13.73
N ILE A 37 6.41 -3.63 -12.64
CA ILE A 37 4.96 -3.61 -12.35
C ILE A 37 4.21 -2.83 -13.42
N ALA A 38 4.68 -1.64 -13.81
CA ALA A 38 4.05 -0.87 -14.87
C ALA A 38 4.03 -1.61 -16.21
N LYS A 39 5.08 -2.38 -16.52
CA LYS A 39 5.13 -3.20 -17.73
C LYS A 39 4.15 -4.36 -17.67
N MET A 40 4.01 -5.01 -16.52
CA MET A 40 2.96 -6.01 -16.32
C MET A 40 1.58 -5.41 -16.52
N SER A 41 1.27 -4.25 -15.91
CA SER A 41 -0.02 -3.58 -16.09
C SER A 41 -0.28 -3.18 -17.54
N GLU A 42 0.72 -2.68 -18.27
CA GLU A 42 0.61 -2.38 -19.72
C GLU A 42 0.25 -3.62 -20.55
N LEU A 43 0.86 -4.77 -20.23
CA LEU A 43 0.58 -6.03 -20.92
C LEU A 43 -0.82 -6.53 -20.58
N MET A 44 -1.16 -6.62 -19.29
CA MET A 44 -2.45 -7.13 -18.82
C MET A 44 -3.64 -6.28 -19.28
N ALA A 45 -3.46 -4.96 -19.46
CA ALA A 45 -4.50 -4.05 -19.97
C ALA A 45 -5.02 -4.42 -21.37
N LYS A 46 -4.31 -5.27 -22.12
CA LYS A 46 -4.78 -5.79 -23.42
C LYS A 46 -5.86 -6.87 -23.28
N GLY A 47 -6.00 -7.48 -22.10
CA GLY A 47 -7.12 -8.37 -21.78
C GLY A 47 -7.09 -9.72 -22.51
N THR A 48 -5.91 -10.31 -22.74
CA THR A 48 -5.77 -11.64 -23.36
C THR A 48 -4.93 -12.58 -22.51
N PHE A 49 -5.14 -13.89 -22.68
CA PHE A 49 -4.33 -14.92 -22.01
C PHE A 49 -2.84 -14.79 -22.35
N ASP A 50 -2.51 -14.59 -23.62
CA ASP A 50 -1.13 -14.45 -24.08
C ASP A 50 -0.44 -13.23 -23.45
N ASP A 51 -1.14 -12.12 -23.27
CA ASP A 51 -0.57 -10.94 -22.63
C ASP A 51 -0.42 -11.10 -21.12
N PHE A 52 -1.30 -11.87 -20.47
CA PHE A 52 -1.10 -12.30 -19.08
C PHE A 52 0.11 -13.23 -18.93
N MET A 53 0.35 -14.12 -19.89
CA MET A 53 1.55 -14.96 -19.89
C MET A 53 2.83 -14.13 -20.11
N LYS A 54 2.79 -13.08 -20.95
CA LYS A 54 3.89 -12.11 -21.06
C LYS A 54 4.10 -11.31 -19.77
N ALA A 55 3.02 -10.88 -19.10
CA ALA A 55 3.11 -10.22 -17.80
C ALA A 55 3.73 -11.15 -16.76
N LYS A 56 3.36 -12.43 -16.78
CA LYS A 56 4.00 -13.47 -15.95
C LYS A 56 5.49 -13.62 -16.24
N GLN A 57 5.94 -13.52 -17.49
CA GLN A 57 7.38 -13.52 -17.80
C GLN A 57 8.10 -12.33 -17.12
N VAL A 58 7.52 -11.12 -17.17
CA VAL A 58 8.07 -9.94 -16.47
C VAL A 58 8.07 -10.14 -14.95
N TYR A 59 7.00 -10.72 -14.39
CA TYR A 59 6.89 -11.04 -12.96
C TYR A 59 8.02 -11.96 -12.47
N GLU A 60 8.29 -13.03 -13.23
CA GLU A 60 9.24 -14.09 -12.86
C GLU A 60 10.68 -13.70 -13.15
N PHE A 61 10.94 -13.09 -14.31
CA PHE A 61 12.28 -12.85 -14.83
C PHE A 61 12.72 -11.38 -14.81
N GLY A 62 11.84 -10.45 -14.43
CA GLY A 62 12.10 -9.01 -14.43
C GLY A 62 12.30 -8.43 -15.83
N ALA A 63 12.29 -7.11 -15.96
CA ALA A 63 12.61 -6.43 -17.21
C ALA A 63 13.53 -5.22 -17.00
N PHE A 64 13.43 -4.54 -15.84
CA PHE A 64 14.08 -3.27 -15.57
C PHE A 64 14.89 -3.22 -14.28
N ALA A 65 14.49 -3.95 -13.23
CA ALA A 65 15.16 -3.88 -11.92
C ALA A 65 16.46 -4.71 -11.89
N TRP A 66 17.58 -4.09 -11.47
CA TRP A 66 18.91 -4.71 -11.44
C TRP A 66 19.25 -5.57 -12.68
N PRO A 67 19.28 -4.98 -13.88
CA PRO A 67 19.69 -5.70 -15.07
C PRO A 67 21.18 -6.06 -14.95
N TYR A 68 21.55 -7.27 -15.39
CA TYR A 68 22.93 -7.71 -15.43
C TYR A 68 23.20 -8.63 -16.63
N ALA A 69 24.43 -8.60 -17.13
CA ALA A 69 24.93 -9.54 -18.12
C ALA A 69 25.64 -10.71 -17.43
N GLU A 70 25.23 -11.94 -17.75
CA GLU A 70 25.88 -13.18 -17.32
C GLU A 70 26.88 -13.64 -18.40
N MET A 71 28.14 -13.25 -18.24
CA MET A 71 29.18 -13.43 -19.26
C MET A 71 30.09 -14.62 -18.95
N GLN A 72 30.53 -15.30 -20.00
CA GLN A 72 31.60 -16.29 -19.92
C GLN A 72 32.93 -15.64 -20.32
N ILE A 73 33.85 -15.51 -19.37
CA ILE A 73 35.21 -15.00 -19.57
C ILE A 73 36.14 -16.11 -20.05
N ASP A 74 36.91 -15.82 -21.08
CA ASP A 74 37.92 -16.71 -21.64
C ASP A 74 39.07 -16.93 -20.65
N GLY A 75 39.38 -18.18 -20.33
CA GLY A 75 40.41 -18.54 -19.34
C GLY A 75 40.06 -18.25 -17.88
N GLY A 76 38.93 -17.58 -17.63
CA GLY A 76 38.42 -17.21 -16.31
C GLY A 76 39.21 -16.10 -15.60
N SER A 77 38.74 -15.72 -14.41
CA SER A 77 39.34 -14.61 -13.67
C SER A 77 40.80 -14.90 -13.29
N PRO A 78 41.78 -14.04 -13.63
CA PRO A 78 43.17 -14.26 -13.24
C PRO A 78 43.40 -14.11 -11.72
N VAL A 79 42.54 -13.35 -11.05
CA VAL A 79 42.61 -13.03 -9.63
C VAL A 79 41.23 -13.14 -8.98
N GLU A 80 41.19 -13.01 -7.66
CA GLU A 80 39.94 -12.83 -6.95
C GLU A 80 39.38 -11.43 -7.23
N VAL A 81 38.08 -11.32 -7.52
CA VAL A 81 37.40 -10.05 -7.79
C VAL A 81 36.21 -9.91 -6.84
N LYS A 82 36.14 -8.78 -6.15
CA LYS A 82 35.10 -8.53 -5.15
C LYS A 82 33.79 -8.09 -5.81
N LYS A 83 32.67 -8.34 -5.12
CA LYS A 83 31.40 -7.70 -5.46
C LYS A 83 31.57 -6.18 -5.43
N GLY A 84 30.94 -5.47 -6.36
CA GLY A 84 30.98 -4.02 -6.50
C GLY A 84 32.22 -3.51 -7.24
N THR A 85 33.15 -4.38 -7.68
CA THR A 85 34.30 -3.93 -8.48
C THR A 85 33.80 -3.31 -9.79
N PRO A 86 34.20 -2.06 -10.12
CA PRO A 86 33.79 -1.42 -11.36
C PRO A 86 34.27 -2.15 -12.61
N VAL A 87 33.42 -2.13 -13.63
CA VAL A 87 33.65 -2.75 -14.93
C VAL A 87 33.28 -1.76 -16.03
N THR A 88 34.14 -1.64 -17.04
CA THR A 88 33.83 -0.90 -18.26
C THR A 88 33.94 -1.82 -19.46
N GLY A 89 32.94 -1.80 -20.31
CA GLY A 89 32.93 -2.46 -21.62
C GLY A 89 32.31 -1.54 -22.67
N TYR A 90 31.82 -2.12 -23.76
CA TYR A 90 31.32 -1.34 -24.89
C TYR A 90 30.06 -1.97 -25.51
N THR A 91 29.21 -1.15 -26.09
CA THR A 91 28.09 -1.56 -26.95
C THR A 91 28.60 -1.98 -28.33
N MET A 92 27.72 -2.51 -29.18
CA MET A 92 28.04 -2.77 -30.60
C MET A 92 28.39 -1.50 -31.39
N LEU A 93 27.95 -0.33 -30.93
CA LEU A 93 28.26 0.97 -31.55
C LEU A 93 29.55 1.59 -30.97
N ASN A 94 30.27 0.85 -30.12
CA ASN A 94 31.49 1.28 -29.44
C ASN A 94 31.27 2.43 -28.43
N ASP A 95 30.04 2.58 -27.94
CA ASP A 95 29.73 3.46 -26.82
C ASP A 95 30.12 2.76 -25.50
N PRO A 96 30.68 3.48 -24.51
CA PRO A 96 31.07 2.89 -23.24
C PRO A 96 29.84 2.41 -22.44
N VAL A 97 29.97 1.25 -21.82
CA VAL A 97 29.00 0.69 -20.87
C VAL A 97 29.71 0.52 -19.54
N HIS A 98 29.13 1.08 -18.49
CA HIS A 98 29.62 0.97 -17.12
C HIS A 98 28.78 -0.02 -16.33
N GLY A 99 29.41 -0.70 -15.38
CA GLY A 99 28.75 -1.67 -14.53
C GLY A 99 29.62 -2.09 -13.37
N TYR A 100 29.12 -3.05 -12.60
CA TYR A 100 29.79 -3.56 -11.41
C TYR A 100 29.71 -5.08 -11.36
N VAL A 101 30.75 -5.72 -10.84
CA VAL A 101 30.72 -7.15 -10.55
C VAL A 101 29.63 -7.43 -9.49
N LEU A 102 28.57 -8.13 -9.87
CA LEU A 102 27.37 -8.30 -9.04
C LEU A 102 27.58 -9.28 -7.87
N GLU A 103 28.43 -10.29 -8.07
CA GLU A 103 28.73 -11.33 -7.10
C GLU A 103 30.24 -11.58 -7.03
N HIS A 104 30.74 -11.97 -5.86
CA HIS A 104 32.15 -12.28 -5.67
C HIS A 104 32.64 -13.37 -6.65
N VAL A 105 33.78 -13.13 -7.31
CA VAL A 105 34.36 -14.02 -8.32
C VAL A 105 35.70 -14.57 -7.83
N LYS A 106 35.81 -15.89 -7.80
CA LYS A 106 37.06 -16.57 -7.40
C LYS A 106 38.07 -16.64 -8.55
N PRO A 107 39.38 -16.82 -8.26
CA PRO A 107 40.35 -17.12 -9.29
C PRO A 107 39.93 -18.32 -10.16
N ARG A 108 40.17 -18.23 -11.46
CA ARG A 108 39.80 -19.18 -12.54
C ARG A 108 38.31 -19.36 -12.77
N GLN A 109 37.44 -18.64 -12.05
CA GLN A 109 36.02 -18.66 -12.33
C GLN A 109 35.76 -17.96 -13.66
N GLY A 110 35.15 -18.68 -14.60
CA GLY A 110 34.81 -18.17 -15.93
C GLY A 110 33.55 -17.31 -15.96
N LYS A 111 32.62 -17.54 -15.03
CA LYS A 111 31.32 -16.89 -15.04
C LYS A 111 31.34 -15.57 -14.28
N PHE A 112 31.10 -14.48 -14.97
CA PHE A 112 30.96 -13.14 -14.40
C PHE A 112 29.50 -12.67 -14.54
N LYS A 113 28.97 -12.05 -13.48
CA LYS A 113 27.70 -11.33 -13.54
C LYS A 113 28.01 -9.84 -13.41
N ILE A 114 27.74 -9.07 -14.45
CA ILE A 114 28.02 -7.64 -14.48
C ILE A 114 26.69 -6.89 -14.43
N GLU A 115 26.39 -6.30 -13.28
CA GLU A 115 25.26 -5.39 -13.11
C GLU A 115 25.50 -4.13 -13.95
N TYR A 116 24.50 -3.71 -14.72
CA TYR A 116 24.59 -2.47 -15.46
C TYR A 116 24.44 -1.28 -14.51
N ASP A 117 25.32 -0.29 -14.66
CA ASP A 117 25.16 1.00 -14.01
C ASP A 117 24.10 1.81 -14.77
N ILE A 118 22.99 2.11 -14.12
CA ILE A 118 21.91 2.91 -14.71
C ILE A 118 21.81 4.25 -13.99
N ASP A 119 21.59 5.31 -14.76
CA ASP A 119 21.22 6.62 -14.24
C ASP A 119 19.69 6.77 -14.31
N SER A 120 19.00 6.42 -13.22
CA SER A 120 17.53 6.52 -13.14
C SER A 120 17.02 7.95 -12.99
N LEU A 121 17.90 8.93 -12.74
CA LEU A 121 17.52 10.33 -12.47
C LEU A 121 17.65 11.20 -13.73
N SER A 122 18.39 10.76 -14.74
CA SER A 122 18.37 11.43 -16.04
C SER A 122 16.99 11.29 -16.70
N LYS A 123 16.42 12.40 -17.19
CA LYS A 123 15.18 12.44 -18.00
C LYS A 123 15.24 11.60 -19.29
N GLN A 124 16.36 10.93 -19.55
CA GLN A 124 16.60 10.02 -20.66
C GLN A 124 16.29 8.55 -20.31
N SER A 125 15.27 8.34 -19.48
CA SER A 125 14.26 7.27 -19.57
C SER A 125 14.74 5.81 -19.54
N ALA A 126 14.01 4.97 -18.82
CA ALA A 126 14.05 3.50 -18.88
C ALA A 126 14.00 2.88 -20.30
N THR A 127 13.72 3.67 -21.33
CA THR A 127 13.81 3.30 -22.75
C THR A 127 15.24 3.36 -23.33
N SER A 128 16.24 3.85 -22.60
CA SER A 128 17.63 3.89 -23.06
C SER A 128 18.46 2.72 -22.50
N GLN A 129 18.11 2.16 -21.34
CA GLN A 129 18.88 1.09 -20.69
C GLN A 129 18.74 -0.27 -21.37
N CYS A 130 19.70 -1.16 -21.09
CA CYS A 130 19.60 -2.59 -21.42
C CYS A 130 18.43 -3.21 -20.64
N SER A 131 17.36 -3.64 -21.35
CA SER A 131 16.18 -4.27 -20.74
C SER A 131 15.75 -5.50 -21.53
N VAL A 132 16.27 -6.65 -21.11
CA VAL A 132 16.05 -7.95 -21.76
C VAL A 132 15.21 -8.82 -20.82
N GLY A 133 15.79 -9.72 -20.02
CA GLY A 133 15.05 -10.49 -19.02
C GLY A 133 13.75 -11.10 -19.57
N GLY A 134 12.65 -10.95 -18.84
CA GLY A 134 11.29 -11.29 -19.23
C GLY A 134 10.56 -10.23 -20.08
N ASN A 135 11.25 -9.20 -20.58
CA ASN A 135 10.64 -8.17 -21.41
C ASN A 135 10.23 -8.75 -22.79
N PRO A 136 8.93 -8.76 -23.14
CA PRO A 136 8.49 -9.29 -24.44
C PRO A 136 8.97 -8.46 -25.64
N ASN A 137 9.43 -7.22 -25.42
CA ASN A 137 10.02 -6.35 -26.42
C ASN A 137 11.41 -5.90 -25.94
N PRO A 138 12.44 -6.77 -26.03
CA PRO A 138 13.74 -6.51 -25.42
C PRO A 138 14.43 -5.27 -26.04
N ASN A 139 15.13 -4.52 -25.20
CA ASN A 139 15.93 -3.36 -25.61
C ASN A 139 17.43 -3.63 -25.44
N PHE A 140 18.16 -3.57 -26.54
CA PHE A 140 19.60 -3.86 -26.58
C PHE A 140 20.50 -2.63 -26.61
N ARG A 141 19.95 -1.41 -26.62
CA ARG A 141 20.70 -0.19 -27.00
C ARG A 141 21.94 0.06 -26.14
N ASN A 142 21.87 -0.19 -24.84
CA ASN A 142 22.96 -0.01 -23.88
C ASN A 142 23.45 -1.33 -23.27
N CYS A 143 23.20 -2.46 -23.93
CA CYS A 143 23.77 -3.73 -23.51
C CYS A 143 25.22 -3.87 -23.99
N PHE A 144 26.01 -4.67 -23.29
CA PHE A 144 27.34 -5.07 -23.78
C PHE A 144 27.24 -5.78 -25.15
N THR A 145 28.23 -5.60 -26.02
CA THR A 145 28.34 -6.37 -27.27
C THR A 145 28.46 -7.87 -27.02
N GLU A 146 27.91 -8.75 -27.87
CA GLU A 146 27.87 -10.21 -27.63
C GLU A 146 29.25 -10.86 -27.48
N LYS A 147 30.26 -10.30 -28.15
CA LYS A 147 31.67 -10.68 -28.02
C LYS A 147 32.50 -9.42 -27.88
N GLY A 148 33.33 -9.36 -26.85
CA GLY A 148 34.11 -8.16 -26.56
C GLY A 148 35.17 -8.38 -25.49
N ALA A 149 35.67 -7.26 -24.97
CA ALA A 149 36.53 -7.25 -23.80
C ALA A 149 35.97 -6.28 -22.77
N ILE A 150 36.06 -6.64 -21.49
CA ILE A 150 35.77 -5.77 -20.36
C ILE A 150 37.06 -5.40 -19.64
N ARG A 151 37.13 -4.18 -19.13
CA ARG A 151 38.14 -3.73 -18.18
C ARG A 151 37.54 -3.84 -16.78
N VAL A 152 38.15 -4.66 -15.94
CA VAL A 152 37.75 -4.84 -14.54
C VAL A 152 38.79 -4.16 -13.67
N ASP A 153 38.35 -3.26 -12.79
CA ASP A 153 39.27 -2.53 -11.92
C ASP A 153 40.10 -3.47 -11.06
N GLY A 154 41.42 -3.26 -11.05
CA GLY A 154 42.39 -4.13 -10.38
C GLY A 154 42.97 -5.25 -11.26
N ILE A 155 42.42 -5.48 -12.46
CA ILE A 155 43.00 -6.39 -13.47
C ILE A 155 43.67 -5.56 -14.56
N LYS A 156 44.95 -5.87 -14.84
CA LYS A 156 45.75 -5.10 -15.80
C LYS A 156 45.28 -5.28 -17.25
N GLU A 157 45.07 -6.53 -17.65
CA GLU A 157 44.70 -6.89 -19.02
C GLU A 157 43.17 -6.98 -19.17
N PRO A 158 42.59 -6.53 -20.28
CA PRO A 158 41.17 -6.73 -20.56
C PRO A 158 40.79 -8.21 -20.56
N LEU A 159 39.61 -8.51 -20.02
CA LEU A 159 39.05 -9.87 -20.03
C LEU A 159 38.14 -10.03 -21.23
N HIS A 160 38.46 -10.99 -22.09
CA HIS A 160 37.63 -11.32 -23.24
C HIS A 160 36.45 -12.19 -22.82
N TYR A 161 35.31 -11.97 -23.46
CA TYR A 161 34.08 -12.66 -23.13
C TYR A 161 33.21 -12.93 -24.35
N GLU A 162 32.31 -13.89 -24.16
CA GLU A 162 31.17 -14.15 -25.03
C GLU A 162 29.91 -14.35 -24.17
N TYR A 163 28.77 -13.88 -24.67
CA TYR A 163 27.46 -14.15 -24.09
C TYR A 163 26.35 -13.97 -25.14
N ASN A 164 25.19 -14.59 -24.93
CA ASN A 164 24.02 -14.39 -25.77
C ASN A 164 23.17 -13.24 -25.20
N LYS A 165 23.17 -12.10 -25.89
CA LYS A 165 22.47 -10.89 -25.41
C LYS A 165 20.98 -11.06 -25.18
N GLU A 166 20.33 -12.05 -25.81
CA GLU A 166 18.88 -12.27 -25.71
C GLU A 166 18.50 -13.07 -24.45
N VAL A 167 19.39 -13.92 -23.92
CA VAL A 167 19.08 -14.84 -22.81
C VAL A 167 19.99 -14.69 -21.59
N ASP A 168 21.17 -14.09 -21.77
CA ASP A 168 22.15 -13.90 -20.71
C ASP A 168 22.11 -12.49 -20.11
N ASN A 169 21.28 -11.59 -20.66
CA ASN A 169 20.87 -10.36 -19.98
C ASN A 169 19.64 -10.65 -19.12
N ARG A 170 19.81 -10.62 -17.80
CA ARG A 170 18.80 -11.03 -16.81
C ARG A 170 18.63 -9.96 -15.72
N ASN A 171 17.65 -10.17 -14.83
CA ASN A 171 17.39 -9.26 -13.73
C ASN A 171 17.65 -9.94 -12.39
N PHE A 172 18.48 -9.31 -11.55
CA PHE A 172 18.88 -9.91 -10.28
C PHE A 172 17.75 -9.88 -9.25
N ARG A 173 16.89 -8.86 -9.29
CA ARG A 173 15.68 -8.80 -8.49
C ARG A 173 14.47 -8.85 -9.40
N THR A 174 13.50 -9.65 -9.01
CA THR A 174 12.21 -9.78 -9.68
C THR A 174 11.13 -9.73 -8.62
N ILE A 175 9.92 -9.31 -8.99
CA ILE A 175 8.80 -9.17 -8.05
C ILE A 175 8.48 -10.54 -7.42
N GLN A 176 8.54 -11.62 -8.22
CA GLN A 176 8.38 -12.98 -7.72
C GLN A 176 9.40 -13.31 -6.62
N ARG A 177 10.67 -12.99 -6.84
CA ARG A 177 11.75 -13.31 -5.90
C ARG A 177 11.65 -12.54 -4.59
N LEU A 178 10.93 -11.41 -4.54
CA LEU A 178 10.65 -10.71 -3.28
C LEU A 178 9.89 -11.61 -2.30
N SER A 179 8.97 -12.43 -2.82
CA SER A 179 8.09 -13.29 -2.04
C SER A 179 8.63 -14.72 -1.94
N THR A 180 9.09 -15.33 -3.03
CA THR A 180 9.57 -16.74 -3.01
C THR A 180 10.82 -16.93 -2.16
N LEU A 181 11.63 -15.89 -1.96
CA LEU A 181 12.80 -15.95 -1.07
C LEU A 181 12.48 -15.56 0.38
N ALA A 182 11.28 -15.07 0.68
CA ALA A 182 10.92 -14.51 1.98
C ALA A 182 11.17 -15.49 3.15
N GLY A 183 10.80 -16.76 3.00
CA GLY A 183 11.02 -17.79 4.03
C GLY A 183 12.50 -18.00 4.41
N SER A 184 13.43 -17.65 3.52
CA SER A 184 14.87 -17.70 3.80
C SER A 184 15.49 -16.35 4.16
N LYS A 185 14.85 -15.24 3.78
CA LYS A 185 15.41 -13.88 3.83
C LYS A 185 14.74 -12.96 4.87
N MET A 186 13.63 -13.37 5.47
CA MET A 186 12.92 -12.61 6.52
C MET A 186 13.31 -13.06 7.93
N LYS A 187 14.53 -13.57 8.08
CA LYS A 187 15.12 -14.06 9.34
C LYS A 187 16.64 -13.95 9.26
N MET A 188 17.30 -13.78 10.41
CA MET A 188 18.76 -13.59 10.47
C MET A 188 19.56 -14.88 10.20
N CYS A 189 18.96 -16.03 10.47
CA CYS A 189 19.62 -17.33 10.35
C CYS A 189 18.59 -18.41 10.05
N ALA A 190 19.05 -19.60 9.64
CA ALA A 190 18.17 -20.71 9.25
C ALA A 190 17.16 -21.10 10.36
N ASN A 191 17.58 -21.06 11.63
CA ASN A 191 16.79 -21.45 12.80
C ASN A 191 16.22 -20.26 13.59
N CYS A 192 16.42 -19.03 13.10
CA CYS A 192 15.94 -17.83 13.77
C CYS A 192 14.43 -17.66 13.54
N GLN A 193 13.77 -17.00 14.49
CA GLN A 193 12.41 -16.52 14.26
C GLN A 193 12.38 -15.53 13.09
N TYR A 194 11.23 -15.47 12.41
CA TYR A 194 10.97 -14.44 11.43
C TYR A 194 10.96 -13.05 12.06
N PHE A 195 11.32 -12.05 11.26
CA PHE A 195 11.16 -10.64 11.62
C PHE A 195 9.73 -10.36 12.04
N HIS A 196 9.57 -9.49 13.04
CA HIS A 196 8.32 -9.34 13.77
C HIS A 196 7.12 -9.06 12.85
N ASP A 197 7.27 -8.16 11.88
CA ASP A 197 6.18 -7.81 10.97
C ASP A 197 5.90 -8.88 9.91
N PHE A 198 6.94 -9.51 9.36
CA PHE A 198 6.77 -10.66 8.45
C PHE A 198 6.14 -11.87 9.16
N LYS A 199 6.47 -12.08 10.44
CA LYS A 199 5.91 -13.17 11.25
C LYS A 199 4.39 -13.08 11.30
N LYS A 200 3.81 -11.89 11.42
CA LYS A 200 2.34 -11.69 11.42
C LYS A 200 1.71 -12.23 10.14
N ALA A 201 2.28 -11.89 8.99
CA ALA A 201 1.84 -12.38 7.69
C ALA A 201 2.00 -13.90 7.54
N ASN A 202 3.19 -14.43 7.88
CA ASN A 202 3.44 -15.86 7.83
C ASN A 202 2.53 -16.65 8.77
N ASP A 203 2.29 -16.19 10.00
CA ASP A 203 1.39 -16.85 10.94
C ASP A 203 -0.07 -16.84 10.46
N TYR A 204 -0.49 -15.78 9.76
CA TYR A 204 -1.84 -15.66 9.21
C TYR A 204 -2.06 -16.60 8.02
N PHE A 205 -1.19 -16.53 7.02
CA PHE A 205 -1.32 -17.32 5.79
C PHE A 205 -0.78 -18.76 5.94
N GLN A 206 0.04 -19.03 6.95
CA GLN A 206 0.85 -20.25 7.07
C GLN A 206 1.75 -20.51 5.83
N LEU A 207 2.09 -19.44 5.11
CA LEU A 207 2.79 -19.50 3.83
C LEU A 207 3.79 -18.34 3.72
N PRO A 208 5.12 -18.60 3.78
CA PRO A 208 6.11 -17.53 3.67
C PRO A 208 6.05 -16.77 2.34
N SER A 209 5.65 -17.44 1.26
CA SER A 209 5.53 -16.90 -0.10
C SER A 209 4.10 -16.47 -0.44
N TYR A 210 3.31 -16.04 0.55
CA TYR A 210 1.88 -15.71 0.39
C TYR A 210 1.61 -14.71 -0.75
N ALA A 211 2.46 -13.69 -0.91
CA ALA A 211 2.30 -12.72 -1.99
C ALA A 211 2.54 -13.33 -3.37
N ASP A 212 3.38 -14.37 -3.47
CA ASP A 212 3.64 -15.06 -4.74
C ASP A 212 2.46 -15.96 -5.10
N ALA A 213 1.91 -16.68 -4.12
CA ALA A 213 0.70 -17.45 -4.31
C ALA A 213 -0.47 -16.57 -4.77
N TRP A 214 -0.63 -15.38 -4.18
CA TRP A 214 -1.66 -14.42 -4.59
C TRP A 214 -1.46 -13.91 -6.03
N ILE A 215 -0.26 -13.39 -6.33
CA ILE A 215 0.03 -12.81 -7.65
C ILE A 215 -0.04 -13.89 -8.74
N THR A 216 0.51 -15.08 -8.48
CA THR A 216 0.46 -16.20 -9.42
C THR A 216 -0.98 -16.62 -9.67
N ALA A 217 -1.79 -16.80 -8.63
CA ALA A 217 -3.20 -17.18 -8.79
C ALA A 217 -4.00 -16.15 -9.62
N ALA A 218 -3.77 -14.85 -9.41
CA ALA A 218 -4.38 -13.80 -10.22
C ALA A 218 -3.86 -13.79 -11.67
N LEU A 219 -2.55 -14.02 -11.89
CA LEU A 219 -1.96 -14.13 -13.23
C LEU A 219 -2.47 -15.36 -13.99
N THR A 220 -2.75 -16.47 -13.32
CA THR A 220 -3.19 -17.73 -13.95
C THR A 220 -4.71 -17.90 -13.96
N GLY A 221 -5.46 -17.14 -13.16
CA GLY A 221 -6.91 -17.24 -13.06
C GLY A 221 -7.30 -18.50 -12.28
N THR A 222 -6.72 -18.65 -11.10
CA THR A 222 -6.92 -19.81 -10.22
C THR A 222 -7.19 -19.34 -8.79
N ALA A 223 -7.51 -20.28 -7.91
CA ALA A 223 -7.57 -20.02 -6.47
C ALA A 223 -6.17 -19.87 -5.87
N VAL A 224 -6.08 -19.07 -4.81
CA VAL A 224 -4.90 -18.96 -3.94
C VAL A 224 -4.86 -20.20 -3.05
N GLU A 225 -3.82 -21.01 -3.20
CA GLU A 225 -3.62 -22.20 -2.38
C GLU A 225 -3.12 -21.80 -0.98
N ILE A 226 -4.01 -21.87 0.00
CA ILE A 226 -3.69 -21.62 1.41
C ILE A 226 -3.46 -22.96 2.12
N PRO A 227 -2.30 -23.17 2.78
CA PRO A 227 -2.04 -24.37 3.55
C PRO A 227 -3.06 -24.60 4.67
N GLU A 228 -3.19 -25.86 5.13
CA GLU A 228 -4.03 -26.20 6.26
C GLU A 228 -3.68 -25.34 7.49
N GLY A 229 -4.70 -24.73 8.11
CA GLY A 229 -4.53 -23.80 9.23
C GLY A 229 -4.22 -22.35 8.83
N GLY A 230 -3.93 -22.08 7.56
CA GLY A 230 -3.80 -20.73 7.01
C GLY A 230 -5.16 -20.05 6.77
N ARG A 231 -5.11 -18.73 6.53
CA ARG A 231 -6.26 -17.84 6.28
C ARG A 231 -6.03 -16.95 5.06
N GLY A 232 -7.05 -16.18 4.67
CA GLY A 232 -6.93 -15.18 3.62
C GLY A 232 -6.92 -15.75 2.20
N GLY A 233 -7.69 -16.80 1.93
CA GLY A 233 -7.82 -17.36 0.57
C GLY A 233 -8.62 -16.45 -0.37
N ALA A 234 -8.39 -16.60 -1.67
CA ALA A 234 -9.14 -15.92 -2.73
C ALA A 234 -9.28 -16.84 -3.94
N ASP A 235 -10.30 -16.63 -4.76
CA ASP A 235 -10.50 -17.36 -6.02
C ASP A 235 -10.71 -16.41 -7.20
N PHE A 236 -9.75 -16.43 -8.13
CA PHE A 236 -9.76 -15.61 -9.34
C PHE A 236 -10.23 -16.37 -10.60
N SER A 237 -10.70 -17.60 -10.47
CA SER A 237 -11.06 -18.47 -11.61
C SER A 237 -12.26 -17.96 -12.41
N THR A 238 -13.16 -17.22 -11.78
CA THR A 238 -14.32 -16.61 -12.43
C THR A 238 -14.09 -15.16 -12.84
N PHE A 239 -12.94 -14.58 -12.52
CA PHE A 239 -12.69 -13.15 -12.70
C PHE A 239 -12.29 -12.80 -14.14
N SER A 240 -12.77 -11.68 -14.65
CA SER A 240 -12.32 -11.12 -15.91
C SER A 240 -10.83 -10.74 -15.88
N PHE A 241 -10.23 -10.58 -17.07
CA PHE A 241 -8.85 -10.13 -17.18
C PHE A 241 -8.62 -8.75 -16.56
N SER A 242 -9.59 -7.84 -16.63
CA SER A 242 -9.44 -6.49 -16.03
C SER A 242 -9.34 -6.59 -14.51
N SER A 243 -10.26 -7.31 -13.88
CA SER A 243 -10.32 -7.48 -12.44
C SER A 243 -9.08 -8.23 -11.91
N ARG A 244 -8.63 -9.26 -12.62
CA ARG A 244 -7.37 -9.96 -12.32
C ARG A 244 -6.14 -9.06 -12.45
N ALA A 245 -6.09 -8.18 -13.46
CA ALA A 245 -4.98 -7.23 -13.62
C ALA A 245 -4.86 -6.30 -12.40
N HIS A 246 -5.98 -5.84 -11.85
CA HIS A 246 -6.00 -5.06 -10.62
C HIS A 246 -5.48 -5.86 -9.41
N ALA A 247 -5.90 -7.12 -9.24
CA ALA A 247 -5.38 -7.97 -8.16
C ALA A 247 -3.85 -8.15 -8.26
N VAL A 248 -3.32 -8.39 -9.47
CA VAL A 248 -1.87 -8.51 -9.72
C VAL A 248 -1.14 -7.20 -9.38
N GLU A 249 -1.61 -6.06 -9.90
CA GLU A 249 -0.96 -4.76 -9.68
C GLU A 249 -0.92 -4.39 -8.19
N TYR A 250 -2.04 -4.57 -7.47
CA TYR A 250 -2.14 -4.22 -6.05
C TYR A 250 -1.33 -5.19 -5.18
N ALA A 251 -1.34 -6.48 -5.47
CA ALA A 251 -0.54 -7.44 -4.72
C ALA A 251 0.96 -7.22 -4.95
N ALA A 252 1.39 -6.97 -6.17
CA ALA A 252 2.78 -6.63 -6.46
C ALA A 252 3.21 -5.34 -5.73
N SER A 253 2.40 -4.28 -5.82
CA SER A 253 2.74 -2.94 -5.32
C SER A 253 2.63 -2.79 -3.81
N TYR A 254 1.70 -3.50 -3.16
CA TYR A 254 1.34 -3.24 -1.76
C TYR A 254 1.44 -4.47 -0.86
N MET A 255 1.42 -5.68 -1.40
CA MET A 255 1.63 -6.90 -0.63
C MET A 255 3.12 -7.30 -0.65
N ALA A 256 3.69 -7.51 -1.84
CA ALA A 256 5.08 -7.94 -2.00
C ALA A 256 6.08 -6.81 -1.69
N VAL A 257 5.88 -5.61 -2.26
CA VAL A 257 6.80 -4.48 -2.07
C VAL A 257 6.80 -3.98 -0.62
N THR A 258 5.65 -3.89 0.05
CA THR A 258 5.59 -3.49 1.47
C THR A 258 6.43 -4.41 2.34
N GLN A 259 6.24 -5.72 2.18
CA GLN A 259 7.02 -6.72 2.91
C GLN A 259 8.52 -6.55 2.65
N PHE A 260 8.91 -6.24 1.43
CA PHE A 260 10.30 -6.02 1.07
C PHE A 260 10.88 -4.73 1.70
N VAL A 261 10.14 -3.61 1.69
CA VAL A 261 10.56 -2.36 2.36
C VAL A 261 10.84 -2.61 3.84
N LEU A 262 9.93 -3.32 4.53
CA LEU A 262 10.12 -3.64 5.95
C LEU A 262 11.32 -4.57 6.18
N ARG A 263 11.56 -5.53 5.28
CA ARG A 263 12.75 -6.38 5.33
C ARG A 263 14.03 -5.59 5.26
N GLU A 264 14.14 -4.68 4.29
CA GLU A 264 15.36 -3.89 4.11
C GLU A 264 15.61 -3.01 5.36
N MET A 265 14.56 -2.49 6.01
CA MET A 265 14.74 -1.80 7.30
C MET A 265 15.14 -2.73 8.47
N GLU A 266 14.68 -3.98 8.49
CA GLU A 266 15.15 -5.00 9.45
C GLU A 266 16.63 -5.35 9.23
N GLU A 267 17.05 -5.50 7.97
CA GLU A 267 18.44 -5.76 7.59
C GLU A 267 19.34 -4.55 7.92
N ALA A 268 18.85 -3.33 7.72
CA ALA A 268 19.57 -2.11 8.12
C ALA A 268 19.84 -2.09 9.64
N PHE A 269 18.84 -2.44 10.45
CA PHE A 269 19.01 -2.54 11.90
C PHE A 269 20.00 -3.65 12.27
N TYR A 270 19.86 -4.84 11.68
CA TYR A 270 20.74 -5.98 11.97
C TYR A 270 22.19 -5.70 11.63
N THR A 271 22.44 -5.21 10.42
CA THR A 271 23.79 -4.91 9.93
C THR A 271 24.41 -3.75 10.69
N CYS A 272 23.62 -2.81 11.22
CA CYS A 272 24.11 -1.81 12.17
C CYS A 272 24.69 -2.46 13.44
N GLN A 273 24.06 -3.52 13.96
CA GLN A 273 24.50 -4.19 15.19
C GLN A 273 25.65 -5.18 14.99
N ALA A 274 25.94 -5.57 13.75
CA ALA A 274 26.92 -6.61 13.47
C ALA A 274 28.36 -6.09 13.67
N ASP A 275 29.22 -6.95 14.23
CA ASP A 275 30.65 -6.72 14.23
C ASP A 275 31.20 -7.05 12.83
N CYS A 276 31.77 -6.06 12.15
CA CYS A 276 32.41 -6.26 10.84
C CYS A 276 33.86 -6.72 11.00
N ASP A 277 34.25 -7.73 10.21
CA ASP A 277 35.64 -8.19 10.15
C ASP A 277 36.57 -7.04 9.71
N ASN A 278 37.76 -6.97 10.34
CA ASN A 278 38.85 -6.01 10.07
C ASN A 278 38.68 -4.56 10.56
N GLY A 279 37.79 -4.29 11.52
CA GLY A 279 37.77 -2.98 12.20
C GLY A 279 37.18 -1.82 11.37
N THR A 280 36.64 -2.11 10.20
CA THR A 280 35.81 -1.18 9.42
C THR A 280 34.35 -1.37 9.84
N LYS A 281 33.67 -0.28 10.21
CA LYS A 281 32.28 -0.30 10.69
C LYS A 281 31.30 -0.75 9.58
N CYS A 282 30.29 -1.57 9.90
CA CYS A 282 29.28 -2.09 8.97
C CYS A 282 28.28 -1.04 8.43
N PHE A 283 28.44 0.24 8.78
CA PHE A 283 27.48 1.29 8.48
C PHE A 283 27.17 1.40 6.98
N GLU A 284 28.13 1.16 6.08
CA GLU A 284 27.89 1.17 4.63
C GLU A 284 26.83 0.15 4.19
N THR A 285 26.84 -1.04 4.78
CA THR A 285 25.84 -2.08 4.46
C THR A 285 24.47 -1.69 5.03
N ALA A 286 24.43 -1.18 6.26
CA ALA A 286 23.19 -0.67 6.86
C ALA A 286 22.58 0.46 6.03
N LEU A 287 23.40 1.39 5.57
CA LEU A 287 23.00 2.50 4.70
C LEU A 287 22.47 2.02 3.35
N HIS A 288 23.12 1.04 2.73
CA HIS A 288 22.63 0.44 1.49
C HIS A 288 21.22 -0.16 1.65
N HIS A 289 20.94 -0.76 2.80
CA HIS A 289 19.62 -1.27 3.12
C HIS A 289 18.58 -0.16 3.35
N VAL A 290 18.95 0.94 4.04
CA VAL A 290 18.05 2.10 4.18
C VAL A 290 17.74 2.70 2.81
N ASP A 291 18.75 2.97 1.98
CA ASP A 291 18.57 3.49 0.62
C ASP A 291 17.67 2.58 -0.23
N THR A 292 17.88 1.26 -0.16
CA THR A 292 17.05 0.28 -0.87
C THR A 292 15.58 0.33 -0.39
N ALA A 293 15.35 0.47 0.91
CA ALA A 293 14.01 0.61 1.48
C ALA A 293 13.32 1.88 0.96
N VAL A 294 14.03 3.01 0.90
CA VAL A 294 13.48 4.27 0.36
C VAL A 294 13.15 4.09 -1.13
N ALA A 295 14.03 3.48 -1.92
CA ALA A 295 13.79 3.25 -3.35
C ALA A 295 12.53 2.41 -3.63
N PHE A 296 12.30 1.36 -2.85
CA PHE A 296 11.09 0.51 -2.97
C PHE A 296 9.84 1.17 -2.41
N TYR A 297 10.00 2.13 -1.50
CA TYR A 297 8.87 2.91 -1.02
C TYR A 297 8.39 3.93 -2.06
N THR A 298 9.33 4.53 -2.81
CA THR A 298 9.07 5.63 -3.75
C THR A 298 8.81 5.19 -5.19
N GLY A 299 9.71 4.40 -5.75
CA GLY A 299 9.74 4.05 -7.18
C GLY A 299 10.24 5.17 -8.08
N SER A 300 10.75 4.80 -9.26
CA SER A 300 11.24 5.72 -10.29
C SER A 300 10.15 6.57 -10.97
N LEU A 301 8.91 6.08 -11.00
CA LEU A 301 7.79 6.72 -11.69
C LEU A 301 7.33 8.03 -11.05
N VAL A 302 7.59 8.23 -9.75
CA VAL A 302 7.31 9.50 -9.06
C VAL A 302 8.08 10.66 -9.70
N HIS A 303 9.32 10.42 -10.13
CA HIS A 303 10.17 11.45 -10.73
C HIS A 303 9.84 11.73 -12.19
N THR A 304 9.29 10.74 -12.91
CA THR A 304 9.02 10.84 -14.35
C THR A 304 7.57 11.18 -14.67
N LYS A 305 6.61 10.74 -13.86
CA LYS A 305 5.16 10.93 -14.06
C LYS A 305 4.50 11.88 -13.05
N GLY A 306 5.18 12.19 -11.95
CA GLY A 306 4.67 13.00 -10.85
C GLY A 306 4.28 12.18 -9.61
N GLU A 307 4.23 12.85 -8.47
CA GLU A 307 4.13 12.24 -7.13
C GLU A 307 2.89 11.36 -6.88
N ASP A 308 1.77 11.63 -7.55
CA ASP A 308 0.52 10.87 -7.44
C ASP A 308 0.36 9.78 -8.52
N LYS A 309 1.28 9.76 -9.51
CA LYS A 309 1.26 8.87 -10.68
C LYS A 309 2.22 7.69 -10.58
N GLY A 310 3.06 7.63 -9.54
CA GLY A 310 3.76 6.40 -9.18
C GLY A 310 2.79 5.31 -8.72
N ILE A 311 3.27 4.07 -8.67
CA ILE A 311 2.44 2.90 -8.35
C ILE A 311 2.78 2.26 -7.00
N LEU A 312 3.89 2.66 -6.38
CA LEU A 312 4.32 2.17 -5.06
C LEU A 312 3.71 2.98 -3.91
N LEU A 313 4.11 2.65 -2.67
CA LEU A 313 3.53 3.13 -1.42
C LEU A 313 3.52 4.66 -1.28
N TYR A 314 4.57 5.36 -1.71
CA TYR A 314 4.61 6.84 -1.67
C TYR A 314 3.42 7.46 -2.42
N SER A 315 3.19 7.00 -3.65
CA SER A 315 2.07 7.50 -4.46
C SER A 315 0.73 6.99 -3.96
N LEU A 316 0.65 5.79 -3.39
CA LEU A 316 -0.57 5.34 -2.70
C LEU A 316 -0.93 6.29 -1.56
N ALA A 317 0.03 6.65 -0.71
CA ALA A 317 -0.18 7.56 0.41
C ALA A 317 -0.58 8.97 -0.04
N ASN A 318 0.00 9.49 -1.12
CA ASN A 318 -0.43 10.77 -1.70
C ASN A 318 -1.87 10.67 -2.27
N ARG A 319 -2.21 9.60 -3.00
CA ARG A 319 -3.58 9.40 -3.50
C ARG A 319 -4.58 9.30 -2.35
N MET A 320 -4.28 8.50 -1.33
CA MET A 320 -5.18 8.32 -0.20
C MET A 320 -5.33 9.59 0.63
N CYS A 321 -4.26 10.35 0.88
CA CYS A 321 -4.38 11.56 1.67
C CYS A 321 -5.38 12.56 1.05
N THR A 322 -5.45 12.65 -0.28
CA THR A 322 -6.39 13.57 -0.96
C THR A 322 -7.84 13.19 -0.68
N LYS A 323 -8.13 11.90 -0.54
CA LYS A 323 -9.46 11.34 -0.27
C LYS A 323 -9.79 11.39 1.23
N PHE A 324 -8.78 11.24 2.08
CA PHE A 324 -8.95 11.18 3.53
C PHE A 324 -8.75 12.51 4.27
N LYS A 325 -8.42 13.57 3.51
CA LYS A 325 -8.04 14.89 4.02
C LYS A 325 -6.83 14.88 4.96
N THR A 326 -5.87 13.98 4.73
CA THR A 326 -4.65 13.87 5.55
C THR A 326 -3.40 14.41 4.84
N CYS A 327 -3.56 15.23 3.80
CA CYS A 327 -2.45 15.89 3.12
C CYS A 327 -2.06 17.22 3.80
N GLY A 328 -0.97 17.81 3.31
CA GLY A 328 -0.54 19.16 3.65
C GLY A 328 0.34 19.21 4.89
N LYS A 329 0.60 20.41 5.41
CA LYS A 329 1.47 20.58 6.60
C LYS A 329 0.79 20.10 7.89
N ASN A 330 -0.52 20.30 7.98
CA ASN A 330 -1.29 20.08 9.21
C ASN A 330 -2.17 18.82 9.16
N GLY A 331 -2.10 18.01 8.09
CA GLY A 331 -2.86 16.77 7.98
C GLY A 331 -4.38 16.96 7.92
N ASN A 332 -4.83 18.08 7.35
CA ASN A 332 -6.25 18.44 7.27
C ASN A 332 -6.64 18.96 5.87
N SER A 333 -5.81 18.70 4.87
CA SER A 333 -5.96 19.14 3.49
C SER A 333 -6.18 17.96 2.54
N ASN A 334 -6.84 18.22 1.41
CA ASN A 334 -6.96 17.30 0.28
C ASN A 334 -5.94 17.58 -0.85
N TYR A 335 -4.97 18.47 -0.62
CA TYR A 335 -3.92 18.81 -1.59
C TYR A 335 -2.54 18.84 -0.92
N GLY A 336 -1.51 18.65 -1.74
CA GLY A 336 -0.11 18.55 -1.33
C GLY A 336 0.28 17.14 -0.89
N THR A 337 1.51 16.99 -0.41
CA THR A 337 2.05 15.69 0.03
C THR A 337 1.35 15.18 1.29
N SER A 338 1.16 13.86 1.34
CA SER A 338 0.65 13.15 2.51
C SER A 338 1.48 13.41 3.76
N VAL A 339 0.84 13.66 4.90
CA VAL A 339 1.56 13.80 6.18
C VAL A 339 2.34 12.54 6.51
N VAL A 340 1.79 11.35 6.24
CA VAL A 340 2.49 10.11 6.55
C VAL A 340 3.72 9.90 5.65
N ASN A 341 3.70 10.38 4.40
CA ASN A 341 4.91 10.39 3.56
C ASN A 341 6.00 11.24 4.20
N LYS A 342 5.69 12.46 4.62
CA LYS A 342 6.66 13.36 5.27
C LYS A 342 7.27 12.70 6.50
N GLN A 343 6.43 12.12 7.35
CA GLN A 343 6.86 11.43 8.55
C GLN A 343 7.71 10.18 8.26
N ILE A 344 7.37 9.39 7.23
CA ILE A 344 8.19 8.23 6.83
C ILE A 344 9.57 8.67 6.35
N PHE A 345 9.64 9.76 5.56
CA PHE A 345 10.91 10.32 5.11
C PHE A 345 11.76 10.89 6.25
N GLU A 346 11.13 11.50 7.26
CA GLU A 346 11.82 11.90 8.50
C GLU A 346 12.45 10.69 9.20
N GLU A 347 11.73 9.55 9.28
CA GLU A 347 12.29 8.32 9.87
C GLU A 347 13.38 7.69 8.99
N PHE A 348 13.25 7.73 7.65
CA PHE A 348 14.33 7.27 6.76
C PHE A 348 15.60 8.10 6.95
N HIS A 349 15.48 9.43 6.96
CA HIS A 349 16.60 10.31 7.22
C HIS A 349 17.21 10.06 8.61
N LYS A 350 16.37 9.92 9.64
CA LYS A 350 16.80 9.56 10.99
C LYS A 350 17.55 8.21 11.02
N SER A 351 17.06 7.20 10.32
CA SER A 351 17.71 5.89 10.22
C SER A 351 19.06 5.98 9.53
N GLN A 352 19.15 6.73 8.42
CA GLN A 352 20.39 6.97 7.69
C GLN A 352 21.44 7.68 8.57
N GLN A 353 21.06 8.78 9.22
CA GLN A 353 21.94 9.51 10.13
C GLN A 353 22.35 8.68 11.34
N ALA A 354 21.44 7.88 11.88
CA ALA A 354 21.76 6.98 12.99
C ALA A 354 22.75 5.88 12.57
N ALA A 355 22.58 5.29 11.39
CA ALA A 355 23.48 4.26 10.86
C ALA A 355 24.91 4.80 10.66
N LEU A 356 25.07 6.03 10.15
CA LEU A 356 26.37 6.71 10.00
C LEU A 356 27.14 6.89 11.32
N HIS A 357 26.42 6.96 12.45
CA HIS A 357 26.98 7.20 13.77
C HIS A 357 26.89 5.98 14.70
N ASP A 358 26.66 4.78 14.16
CA ASP A 358 26.47 3.52 14.89
C ASP A 358 25.39 3.57 15.98
N GLN A 359 24.37 4.41 15.80
CA GLN A 359 23.25 4.56 16.74
C GLN A 359 22.14 3.53 16.46
N CYS A 360 22.46 2.24 16.53
CA CYS A 360 21.53 1.16 16.17
C CYS A 360 20.20 1.14 16.95
N PRO A 361 20.14 1.54 18.25
CA PRO A 361 18.85 1.72 18.91
C PRO A 361 17.94 2.74 18.22
N THR A 362 18.51 3.81 17.64
CA THR A 362 17.78 4.82 16.87
C THR A 362 17.34 4.27 15.51
N VAL A 363 18.17 3.47 14.84
CA VAL A 363 17.80 2.73 13.61
C VAL A 363 16.59 1.83 13.87
N ARG A 364 16.61 1.09 14.99
CA ARG A 364 15.48 0.25 15.41
C ARG A 364 14.19 1.05 15.60
N GLN A 365 14.27 2.17 16.31
CA GLN A 365 13.10 3.04 16.53
C GLN A 365 12.53 3.57 15.22
N ALA A 366 13.40 4.01 14.30
CA ALA A 366 12.99 4.50 12.98
C ALA A 366 12.29 3.39 12.17
N LYS A 367 12.86 2.17 12.15
CA LYS A 367 12.25 0.98 11.53
C LYS A 367 10.86 0.70 12.08
N GLU A 368 10.71 0.62 13.41
CA GLU A 368 9.41 0.37 14.06
C GLU A 368 8.40 1.49 13.71
N ALA A 369 8.86 2.74 13.69
CA ALA A 369 8.04 3.88 13.32
C ALA A 369 7.60 3.87 11.85
N ILE A 370 8.46 3.42 10.92
CA ILE A 370 8.14 3.22 9.50
C ILE A 370 7.12 2.08 9.34
N ALA A 371 7.30 0.96 10.03
CA ALA A 371 6.39 -0.18 9.99
C ALA A 371 4.96 0.18 10.40
N HIS A 372 4.80 1.06 11.39
CA HIS A 372 3.48 1.58 11.76
C HIS A 372 2.90 2.54 10.71
N LYS A 373 3.71 3.47 10.22
CA LYS A 373 3.26 4.52 9.30
C LYS A 373 2.90 3.99 7.91
N ILE A 374 3.59 2.96 7.41
CA ILE A 374 3.24 2.30 6.14
C ILE A 374 1.84 1.69 6.15
N ASN A 375 1.30 1.34 7.32
CA ASN A 375 -0.05 0.79 7.42
C ASN A 375 -1.14 1.83 7.13
N VAL A 376 -0.88 3.12 7.29
CA VAL A 376 -1.86 4.20 7.06
C VAL A 376 -2.42 4.17 5.64
N PRO A 377 -1.62 4.25 4.56
CA PRO A 377 -2.15 4.20 3.20
C PRO A 377 -2.83 2.87 2.86
N LEU A 378 -2.38 1.76 3.44
CA LEU A 378 -3.00 0.44 3.23
C LEU A 378 -4.39 0.36 3.88
N ILE A 379 -4.53 0.86 5.11
CA ILE A 379 -5.82 0.97 5.81
C ILE A 379 -6.75 1.92 5.06
N GLN A 380 -6.26 3.09 4.64
CA GLN A 380 -7.04 4.06 3.87
C GLN A 380 -7.54 3.46 2.55
N ALA A 381 -6.68 2.76 1.80
CA ALA A 381 -7.07 2.10 0.56
C ALA A 381 -8.10 1.00 0.81
N THR A 382 -7.94 0.20 1.86
CA THR A 382 -8.90 -0.86 2.24
C THR A 382 -10.28 -0.26 2.59
N LEU A 383 -10.29 0.85 3.34
CA LEU A 383 -11.53 1.57 3.67
C LEU A 383 -12.22 2.14 2.43
N GLU A 384 -11.45 2.70 1.48
CA GLU A 384 -12.00 3.18 0.23
C GLU A 384 -12.62 2.03 -0.58
N ALA A 385 -11.92 0.91 -0.73
CA ALA A 385 -12.42 -0.26 -1.44
C ALA A 385 -13.71 -0.79 -0.78
N ALA A 386 -13.73 -0.91 0.55
CA ALA A 386 -14.93 -1.32 1.29
C ALA A 386 -16.11 -0.36 1.10
N TYR A 387 -15.85 0.96 1.11
CA TYR A 387 -16.90 1.96 0.88
C TYR A 387 -17.48 1.84 -0.53
N LYS A 388 -16.62 1.67 -1.54
CA LYS A 388 -17.06 1.48 -2.93
C LYS A 388 -17.86 0.20 -3.09
N ARG A 389 -17.41 -0.92 -2.52
CA ARG A 389 -18.14 -2.21 -2.52
C ARG A 389 -19.53 -2.09 -1.91
N ASP A 390 -19.65 -1.42 -0.76
CA ASP A 390 -20.94 -1.18 -0.09
C ASP A 390 -21.84 -0.20 -0.89
N SER A 391 -21.24 0.73 -1.64
CA SER A 391 -21.97 1.75 -2.41
C SER A 391 -22.45 1.30 -3.80
N ILE A 392 -22.00 0.15 -4.30
CA ILE A 392 -22.36 -0.33 -5.64
C ILE A 392 -23.80 -0.85 -5.63
N THR A 393 -24.66 -0.23 -6.45
CA THR A 393 -26.04 -0.68 -6.68
C THR A 393 -26.11 -1.46 -8.00
N GLY A 394 -26.15 -2.79 -7.93
CA GLY A 394 -26.28 -3.70 -9.09
C GLY A 394 -25.12 -4.70 -9.17
N LYS A 395 -25.44 -5.98 -8.92
CA LYS A 395 -24.50 -7.09 -8.65
C LYS A 395 -23.86 -7.77 -9.87
N ASP A 396 -23.77 -7.09 -11.02
CA ASP A 396 -23.28 -7.72 -12.26
C ASP A 396 -22.52 -6.73 -13.17
N SER A 397 -21.86 -5.73 -12.59
CA SER A 397 -21.08 -4.75 -13.37
C SER A 397 -19.59 -5.08 -13.38
N SER A 398 -18.89 -4.80 -14.48
CA SER A 398 -17.42 -4.94 -14.54
C SER A 398 -16.73 -4.14 -13.44
N GLN A 399 -17.30 -2.98 -13.07
CA GLN A 399 -16.80 -2.15 -11.99
C GLN A 399 -16.90 -2.83 -10.62
N GLU A 400 -17.93 -3.63 -10.38
CA GLU A 400 -18.07 -4.37 -9.12
C GLU A 400 -17.01 -5.45 -8.97
N GLU A 401 -16.82 -6.25 -10.02
CA GLU A 401 -15.82 -7.31 -10.03
C GLU A 401 -14.39 -6.74 -9.87
N GLU A 402 -14.11 -5.58 -10.49
CA GLU A 402 -12.84 -4.87 -10.33
C GLU A 402 -12.63 -4.40 -8.88
N GLU A 403 -13.62 -3.74 -8.28
CA GLU A 403 -13.54 -3.29 -6.89
C GLU A 403 -13.52 -4.47 -5.91
N GLU A 404 -14.06 -5.63 -6.29
CA GLU A 404 -13.94 -6.88 -5.54
C GLU A 404 -12.52 -7.41 -5.53
N ALA A 405 -11.88 -7.51 -6.70
CA ALA A 405 -10.50 -7.95 -6.81
C ALA A 405 -9.54 -7.02 -6.03
N ILE A 406 -9.76 -5.71 -6.12
CA ILE A 406 -9.01 -4.69 -5.37
C ILE A 406 -9.26 -4.84 -3.87
N GLY A 407 -10.53 -4.93 -3.46
CA GLY A 407 -10.94 -5.06 -2.06
C GLY A 407 -10.36 -6.31 -1.39
N ALA A 408 -10.45 -7.47 -2.04
CA ALA A 408 -9.88 -8.72 -1.56
C ALA A 408 -8.36 -8.63 -1.39
N THR A 409 -7.67 -8.03 -2.36
CA THR A 409 -6.20 -7.89 -2.34
C THR A 409 -5.73 -6.94 -1.23
N LEU A 410 -6.41 -5.81 -1.05
CA LEU A 410 -6.10 -4.86 0.02
C LEU A 410 -6.43 -5.44 1.40
N ALA A 411 -7.57 -6.12 1.53
CA ALA A 411 -7.96 -6.83 2.75
C ALA A 411 -6.91 -7.86 3.15
N ALA A 412 -6.50 -8.74 2.23
CA ALA A 412 -5.45 -9.74 2.48
C ALA A 412 -4.10 -9.10 2.86
N THR A 413 -3.84 -7.86 2.45
CA THR A 413 -2.62 -7.12 2.85
C THR A 413 -2.68 -6.63 4.31
N VAL A 414 -3.86 -6.21 4.81
CA VAL A 414 -4.02 -5.67 6.18
C VAL A 414 -4.50 -6.71 7.20
N GLU A 415 -5.18 -7.75 6.76
CA GLU A 415 -5.73 -8.83 7.59
C GLU A 415 -4.70 -9.45 8.54
N PRO A 416 -3.44 -9.76 8.14
CA PRO A 416 -2.47 -10.32 9.06
C PRO A 416 -2.11 -9.37 10.22
N LEU A 417 -2.09 -8.06 9.95
CA LEU A 417 -1.83 -7.04 10.97
C LEU A 417 -2.97 -6.98 11.97
N VAL A 418 -4.21 -7.06 11.47
CA VAL A 418 -5.41 -7.11 12.31
C VAL A 418 -5.47 -8.42 13.08
N ALA A 419 -5.17 -9.56 12.47
CA ALA A 419 -5.24 -10.88 13.10
C ALA A 419 -4.27 -11.00 14.29
N ALA A 420 -3.09 -10.38 14.18
CA ALA A 420 -2.12 -10.30 15.29
C ALA A 420 -2.66 -9.51 16.50
N CYS A 421 -3.67 -8.65 16.30
CA CYS A 421 -4.31 -7.84 17.34
C CYS A 421 -5.63 -8.47 17.82
N ASN A 422 -6.49 -8.84 16.87
CA ASN A 422 -7.79 -9.46 17.05
C ASN A 422 -8.17 -10.30 15.82
N GLN A 423 -8.13 -11.61 15.98
CA GLN A 423 -8.45 -12.57 14.93
C GLN A 423 -9.91 -12.50 14.44
N ALA A 424 -10.87 -12.17 15.32
CA ALA A 424 -12.28 -12.06 14.93
C ALA A 424 -12.54 -10.83 14.07
N ASP A 425 -11.87 -9.70 14.35
CA ASP A 425 -11.94 -8.50 13.52
C ASP A 425 -11.31 -8.72 12.15
N SER A 426 -10.20 -9.47 12.09
CA SER A 426 -9.59 -9.87 10.82
C SER A 426 -10.53 -10.77 10.00
N GLN A 427 -11.16 -11.75 10.63
CA GLN A 427 -12.15 -12.61 9.97
C GLN A 427 -13.36 -11.81 9.46
N LEU A 428 -13.83 -10.82 10.22
CA LEU A 428 -14.91 -9.94 9.80
C LEU A 428 -14.52 -9.17 8.53
N ILE A 429 -13.31 -8.60 8.48
CA ILE A 429 -12.80 -7.89 7.31
C ILE A 429 -12.75 -8.83 6.11
N HIS A 430 -12.21 -10.03 6.31
CA HIS A 430 -12.12 -11.06 5.29
C HIS A 430 -13.49 -11.44 4.72
N ASP A 431 -14.48 -11.75 5.57
CA ASP A 431 -15.81 -12.15 5.12
C ASP A 431 -16.55 -11.04 4.35
N ASN A 432 -16.20 -9.78 4.61
CA ASN A 432 -16.77 -8.63 3.91
C ASN A 432 -16.10 -8.32 2.57
N LEU A 433 -14.82 -8.68 2.38
CA LEU A 433 -14.01 -8.21 1.25
C LEU A 433 -13.39 -9.31 0.39
N LYS A 434 -13.48 -10.58 0.81
CA LYS A 434 -13.00 -11.72 0.01
C LYS A 434 -13.69 -11.81 -1.35
N THR A 435 -13.06 -12.52 -2.28
CA THR A 435 -13.67 -12.91 -3.55
C THR A 435 -14.91 -13.77 -3.30
N GLY A 436 -15.99 -13.52 -4.03
CA GLY A 436 -17.29 -14.15 -3.88
C GLY A 436 -18.09 -13.68 -2.66
N ALA A 437 -17.72 -12.56 -2.02
CA ALA A 437 -18.50 -12.01 -0.92
C ALA A 437 -19.88 -11.51 -1.39
N ASP A 438 -20.95 -12.04 -0.79
CA ASP A 438 -22.33 -11.68 -1.17
C ASP A 438 -22.65 -10.20 -0.97
N SER A 439 -22.05 -9.57 0.03
CA SER A 439 -22.24 -8.17 0.36
C SER A 439 -21.11 -7.67 1.24
N THR A 440 -20.81 -6.38 1.13
CA THR A 440 -19.83 -5.70 1.99
C THR A 440 -20.56 -4.68 2.86
N SER A 441 -20.29 -4.68 4.16
CA SER A 441 -20.68 -3.62 5.10
C SER A 441 -19.47 -2.74 5.37
N PHE A 442 -19.43 -1.54 4.78
CA PHE A 442 -18.33 -0.61 5.00
C PHE A 442 -18.19 -0.26 6.49
N LEU A 443 -19.31 -0.07 7.18
CA LEU A 443 -19.32 0.32 8.58
C LEU A 443 -18.73 -0.77 9.49
N ASP A 444 -18.96 -2.04 9.19
CA ASP A 444 -18.40 -3.15 9.98
C ASP A 444 -16.90 -3.29 9.72
N VAL A 445 -16.46 -3.20 8.45
CA VAL A 445 -15.03 -3.16 8.08
C VAL A 445 -14.32 -1.99 8.78
N LYS A 446 -14.91 -0.78 8.71
CA LYS A 446 -14.38 0.41 9.35
C LYS A 446 -14.22 0.23 10.85
N ARG A 447 -15.25 -0.24 11.54
CA ARG A 447 -15.22 -0.47 12.99
C ARG A 447 -14.21 -1.54 13.39
N ALA A 448 -14.07 -2.61 12.60
CA ALA A 448 -13.07 -3.65 12.83
C ALA A 448 -11.65 -3.09 12.73
N LEU A 449 -11.37 -2.28 11.69
CA LEU A 449 -10.09 -1.59 11.55
C LEU A 449 -9.83 -0.62 12.72
N GLU A 450 -10.79 0.23 13.06
CA GLU A 450 -10.68 1.23 14.13
C GLU A 450 -10.39 0.63 15.51
N ARG A 451 -11.00 -0.52 15.84
CA ARG A 451 -10.70 -1.26 17.08
C ARG A 451 -9.23 -1.68 17.20
N ASN A 452 -8.54 -1.85 16.07
CA ASN A 452 -7.17 -2.36 16.01
C ASN A 452 -6.11 -1.27 15.77
N TYR A 453 -6.50 -0.02 15.50
CA TYR A 453 -5.56 1.09 15.23
C TYR A 453 -4.45 1.23 16.28
N LYS A 454 -4.83 1.22 17.57
CA LYS A 454 -3.84 1.32 18.67
C LYS A 454 -2.84 0.17 18.65
N CYS A 455 -3.28 -1.05 18.39
CA CYS A 455 -2.41 -2.23 18.34
C CYS A 455 -1.50 -2.21 17.09
N MET A 456 -2.00 -1.70 15.97
CA MET A 456 -1.23 -1.50 14.74
C MET A 456 -0.29 -0.27 14.78
N GLY A 457 -0.35 0.54 15.84
CA GLY A 457 0.49 1.72 16.03
C GLY A 457 0.07 2.95 15.21
N VAL A 458 -1.20 3.04 14.81
CA VAL A 458 -1.76 4.17 14.06
C VAL A 458 -2.86 4.86 14.87
N THR A 459 -3.20 6.11 14.51
CA THR A 459 -4.25 6.89 15.17
C THR A 459 -5.39 7.25 14.22
N CYS A 460 -6.54 7.62 14.77
CA CYS A 460 -7.68 8.16 14.01
C CYS A 460 -7.29 9.34 13.12
N GLU A 461 -6.43 10.23 13.63
CA GLU A 461 -5.96 11.42 12.93
C GLU A 461 -5.08 11.07 11.72
N MET A 462 -4.25 10.03 11.84
CA MET A 462 -3.43 9.56 10.73
C MET A 462 -4.28 8.98 9.59
N ILE A 463 -5.37 8.28 9.92
CA ILE A 463 -6.27 7.68 8.93
C ILE A 463 -7.19 8.74 8.31
N GLY A 464 -7.78 9.63 9.11
CA GLY A 464 -8.70 10.67 8.65
C GLY A 464 -10.11 10.17 8.34
N ALA A 465 -10.87 10.97 7.59
CA ALA A 465 -12.25 10.69 7.19
C ALA A 465 -12.32 10.54 5.67
N LEU A 466 -13.08 9.58 5.12
CA LEU A 466 -13.20 9.46 3.65
C LEU A 466 -14.17 10.54 3.13
N HIS A 467 -13.65 11.49 2.34
CA HIS A 467 -14.39 12.64 1.82
C HIS A 467 -14.97 12.44 0.43
N ASN A 468 -16.16 12.98 0.23
CA ASN A 468 -16.71 13.21 -1.09
C ASN A 468 -16.10 14.49 -1.68
N SER A 469 -15.36 14.36 -2.77
CA SER A 469 -14.66 15.48 -3.43
C SER A 469 -15.62 16.56 -3.95
N ARG A 470 -16.88 16.22 -4.28
CA ARG A 470 -17.88 17.17 -4.77
C ARG A 470 -18.48 18.02 -3.66
N THR A 471 -18.71 17.44 -2.49
CA THR A 471 -19.37 18.15 -1.37
C THR A 471 -18.38 18.68 -0.33
N GLY A 472 -17.14 18.20 -0.34
CA GLY A 472 -16.10 18.50 0.65
C GLY A 472 -16.38 17.91 2.04
N LYS A 473 -17.48 17.16 2.22
CA LYS A 473 -17.88 16.51 3.47
C LYS A 473 -17.49 15.02 3.48
N PRO A 474 -17.29 14.42 4.67
CA PRO A 474 -17.17 12.97 4.76
C PRO A 474 -18.39 12.29 4.14
N TYR A 475 -18.20 11.12 3.54
CA TYR A 475 -19.34 10.26 3.23
C TYR A 475 -20.05 9.84 4.53
N PRO A 476 -21.37 9.62 4.52
CA PRO A 476 -22.11 9.18 5.70
C PRO A 476 -21.49 7.91 6.31
N GLY A 477 -21.17 7.94 7.60
CA GLY A 477 -20.54 6.81 8.31
C GLY A 477 -19.03 6.69 8.10
N ALA A 478 -18.44 7.53 7.22
CA ALA A 478 -17.02 7.55 6.92
C ALA A 478 -16.27 8.70 7.63
N GLU A 479 -16.87 9.28 8.67
CA GLU A 479 -16.22 10.26 9.53
C GLU A 479 -15.03 9.65 10.26
N ALA A 480 -14.02 10.47 10.55
CA ALA A 480 -12.86 10.06 11.35
C ALA A 480 -13.31 9.52 12.71
N CYS A 481 -12.65 8.48 13.20
CA CYS A 481 -12.95 8.00 14.55
C CYS A 481 -12.65 9.07 15.60
N VAL A 482 -13.48 9.07 16.63
CA VAL A 482 -13.36 9.95 17.79
C VAL A 482 -12.73 9.17 18.93
N THR A 483 -11.79 9.79 19.63
CA THR A 483 -11.25 9.22 20.86
C THR A 483 -12.33 9.20 21.95
N PRO A 484 -12.24 8.30 22.95
CA PRO A 484 -13.18 8.27 24.08
C PRO A 484 -13.28 9.62 24.83
N SER A 485 -12.21 10.42 24.84
CA SER A 485 -12.17 11.79 25.37
C SER A 485 -13.06 12.75 24.58
N GLU A 486 -12.98 12.71 23.25
CA GLU A 486 -13.78 13.56 22.37
C GLU A 486 -15.25 13.13 22.34
N MET A 487 -15.54 11.84 22.51
CA MET A 487 -16.91 11.36 22.74
C MET A 487 -17.53 11.97 23.99
N LYS A 488 -16.79 12.07 25.10
CA LYS A 488 -17.28 12.72 26.33
C LYS A 488 -17.53 14.21 26.14
N GLU A 489 -16.74 14.88 25.32
CA GLU A 489 -16.91 16.30 25.01
C GLU A 489 -18.11 16.55 24.06
N LYS A 490 -18.25 15.74 23.00
CA LYS A 490 -19.44 15.76 22.13
C LYS A 490 -20.71 15.39 22.89
N LEU A 491 -20.65 14.46 23.85
CA LEU A 491 -21.81 14.17 24.72
C LEU A 491 -22.20 15.38 25.57
N LYS A 492 -21.23 16.14 26.09
CA LYS A 492 -21.48 17.36 26.88
C LYS A 492 -22.14 18.46 26.06
N THR A 493 -21.81 18.60 24.78
CA THR A 493 -22.39 19.63 23.90
C THR A 493 -23.77 19.27 23.35
N HIS A 494 -24.12 17.97 23.25
CA HIS A 494 -25.43 17.50 22.79
C HIS A 494 -26.48 17.31 23.91
N LEU A 495 -26.07 17.23 25.18
CA LEU A 495 -26.97 17.11 26.33
C LEU A 495 -28.01 18.26 26.49
N PRO A 496 -27.72 19.54 26.15
CA PRO A 496 -28.70 20.62 26.28
C PRO A 496 -29.85 20.47 25.28
N TRP A 497 -29.56 20.06 24.05
CA TRP A 497 -30.55 20.02 22.96
C TRP A 497 -31.55 18.86 23.12
N ALA A 498 -31.08 17.69 23.57
CA ALA A 498 -31.96 16.55 23.87
C ALA A 498 -32.90 16.84 25.07
N SER A 499 -32.43 17.61 26.04
CA SER A 499 -33.23 18.04 27.19
C SER A 499 -34.29 19.07 26.77
N ILE A 500 -33.93 20.02 25.91
CA ILE A 500 -34.84 21.05 25.38
C ILE A 500 -35.92 20.42 24.49
N THR A 501 -35.58 19.49 23.60
CA THR A 501 -36.58 18.82 22.74
C THR A 501 -37.55 17.97 23.56
N PHE A 502 -37.08 17.28 24.60
CA PHE A 502 -37.95 16.53 25.51
C PHE A 502 -38.91 17.44 26.29
N VAL A 503 -38.41 18.57 26.83
CA VAL A 503 -39.25 19.56 27.53
C VAL A 503 -40.28 20.18 26.60
N LEU A 504 -39.91 20.50 25.35
CA LEU A 504 -40.84 21.03 24.35
C LEU A 504 -41.94 20.02 23.98
N LEU A 505 -41.61 18.72 23.86
CA LEU A 505 -42.58 17.66 23.61
C LEU A 505 -43.55 17.47 24.78
N VAL A 506 -43.07 17.58 26.02
CA VAL A 506 -43.92 17.52 27.22
C VAL A 506 -44.83 18.74 27.31
N ILE A 507 -44.32 19.94 27.04
CA ILE A 507 -45.14 21.18 27.02
C ILE A 507 -46.20 21.10 25.92
N PHE A 508 -45.84 20.63 24.72
CA PHE A 508 -46.78 20.48 23.61
C PHE A 508 -47.86 19.43 23.89
N SER A 509 -47.48 18.31 24.51
CA SER A 509 -48.42 17.26 24.96
C SER A 509 -49.36 17.79 26.04
N TRP A 510 -48.85 18.55 27.02
CA TRP A 510 -49.67 19.15 28.07
C TRP A 510 -50.61 20.22 27.55
N TRP A 511 -50.15 21.07 26.63
CA TRP A 511 -50.99 22.06 25.95
C TRP A 511 -52.10 21.40 25.13
N SER A 512 -51.77 20.34 24.38
CA SER A 512 -52.73 19.55 23.61
C SER A 512 -53.77 18.88 24.51
N TYR A 513 -53.33 18.34 25.67
CA TYR A 513 -54.21 17.77 26.68
C TYR A 513 -55.17 18.80 27.27
N LYS A 514 -54.68 19.98 27.68
CA LYS A 514 -55.55 21.07 28.18
C LYS A 514 -56.55 21.56 27.12
N LYS A 515 -56.13 21.66 25.86
CA LYS A 515 -57.02 22.02 24.75
C LYS A 515 -58.12 20.98 24.53
N MET A 516 -57.81 19.69 24.68
CA MET A 516 -58.82 18.63 24.65
C MET A 516 -59.77 18.69 25.85
N GLN A 517 -59.28 18.92 27.07
CA GLN A 517 -60.12 19.08 28.25
C GLN A 517 -61.10 20.26 28.12
N ALA A 518 -60.64 21.40 27.58
CA ALA A 518 -61.49 22.56 27.34
C ALA A 518 -62.65 22.22 26.38
N LYS A 519 -62.35 21.56 25.25
CA LYS A 519 -63.38 21.10 24.28
C LYS A 519 -64.34 20.08 24.89
N TRP A 520 -63.84 19.19 25.74
CA TRP A 520 -64.66 18.18 26.43
C TRP A 520 -65.63 18.84 27.42
N ASN A 521 -65.16 19.81 28.19
CA ASN A 521 -65.98 20.58 29.13
C ASN A 521 -67.05 21.42 28.40
N GLU A 522 -66.73 22.01 27.25
CA GLU A 522 -67.73 22.71 26.41
C GLU A 522 -68.80 21.76 25.87
N ARG A 523 -68.42 20.56 25.40
CA ARG A 523 -69.40 19.53 24.99
C ARG A 523 -70.31 19.13 26.13
N LYS A 524 -69.77 18.94 27.34
CA LYS A 524 -70.55 18.59 28.52
C LYS A 524 -71.56 19.68 28.90
N ARG A 525 -71.19 20.96 28.79
CA ARG A 525 -72.13 22.09 29.00
C ARG A 525 -73.20 22.21 27.90
N ARG A 526 -72.90 21.80 26.66
CA ARG A 526 -73.90 21.74 25.58
C ARG A 526 -74.90 20.62 25.80
N LEU A 527 -74.42 19.43 26.19
CA LEU A 527 -75.29 18.29 26.51
C LEU A 527 -76.19 18.58 27.71
N LYS A 528 -75.67 19.21 28.77
CA LYS A 528 -76.47 19.59 29.93
C LYS A 528 -77.58 20.61 29.59
N ARG A 529 -77.31 21.55 28.68
CA ARG A 529 -78.34 22.48 28.18
C ARG A 529 -79.39 21.80 27.30
N ILE A 530 -79.07 20.67 26.67
CA ILE A 530 -80.03 19.89 25.88
C ILE A 530 -80.92 19.06 26.81
N ASP A 531 -80.38 18.45 27.86
CA ASP A 531 -81.17 17.78 28.91
C ASP A 531 -82.11 18.77 29.61
N GLU A 532 -81.62 19.94 30.02
CA GLU A 532 -82.44 20.97 30.68
C GLU A 532 -83.54 21.53 29.74
N MET A 533 -83.39 21.42 28.41
CA MET A 533 -84.44 21.78 27.44
C MET A 533 -85.45 20.66 27.20
N ASN A 534 -85.05 19.40 27.35
CA ASN A 534 -85.95 18.24 27.24
C ASN A 534 -86.78 18.04 28.52
N ASP A 535 -86.22 18.35 29.70
CA ASP A 535 -86.97 18.34 30.98
C ASP A 535 -88.04 19.45 31.07
N LEU A 536 -87.97 20.47 30.21
CA LEU A 536 -88.97 21.55 30.10
C LEU A 536 -90.06 21.24 29.06
N SER A 537 -89.93 20.19 28.24
CA SER A 537 -90.98 19.74 27.32
C SER A 537 -91.82 18.59 27.85
N ASP A 538 -91.39 17.92 28.92
CA ASP A 538 -92.09 16.77 29.53
C ASP A 538 -92.97 17.15 30.75
N SER A 539 -93.19 18.46 31.02
CA SER A 539 -94.02 18.92 32.15
C SER A 539 -95.41 19.47 31.78
N ASP A 540 -95.84 19.40 30.52
CA ASP A 540 -97.13 19.95 30.05
C ASP A 540 -98.11 18.91 29.44
N ASP A 541 -97.89 17.60 29.61
CA ASP A 541 -98.78 16.55 29.07
C ASP A 541 -99.25 15.54 30.14
N GLU A 542 -99.92 16.00 31.19
CA GLU A 542 -100.88 15.17 31.94
C GLU A 542 -102.07 16.04 32.40
N ASP A 543 -103.02 16.29 31.50
CA ASP A 543 -104.44 16.25 31.86
C ASP A 543 -105.33 16.28 30.60
N GLU A 544 -106.39 15.47 30.65
CA GLU A 544 -107.60 15.54 29.81
C GLU A 544 -107.68 14.68 28.52
N HIS A 545 -107.69 13.35 28.70
CA HIS A 545 -108.61 12.49 27.95
C HIS A 545 -109.94 12.36 28.71
N MET A 546 -110.99 13.05 28.25
CA MET A 546 -112.35 12.59 28.48
C MET A 546 -113.28 12.90 27.29
N ILE A 547 -113.91 11.82 26.82
CA ILE A 547 -115.20 11.72 26.11
C ILE A 547 -115.16 11.54 24.57
N PHE A 548 -115.56 10.32 24.22
CA PHE A 548 -115.95 9.73 22.94
C PHE A 548 -117.00 10.52 22.14
N THR A 549 -116.83 10.56 20.81
CA THR A 549 -117.67 9.86 19.80
C THR A 549 -116.95 9.75 18.48
#